data_AF-A0ABD0BZD0-F1
#
_entry.id   AF-A0ABD0BZD0-F1
#
_cell.length_a   1.000
_cell.length_b   1.000
_cell.length_c   1.000
_cell.angle_alpha   90.00
_cell.angle_beta   90.00
_cell.angle_gamma   90.00
#
_symmetry.space_group_name_H-M   'P 1'
#
loop_
_entity.id
_entity.type
_entity.pdbx_description
1 polymer ?
#
loop_
_entity_poly.entity_id
_entity_poly.type
_entity_poly.pdbx_seq_one_letter_code
_entity_poly.pdbx_strand_id
1 'polypeptide(L)'
;MAITAIIFIGGLIVGALSGLILGIFGEDVVAKLRKTLWQKLLHLPVKYFDNTKTGEISSRLVNDTSQVKNLLANTLPNAVTSLLQFFGALVIMMAMDWQMTLIMFIAVPLVVVALLPIMQQSRKIGRKRRTN
;
A
#
# COMPACT_ATOMS: atom_id res chain seq x y z
N MET A 1 4.44 -13.77 -30.34
CA MET A 1 5.07 -14.81 -29.49
C MET A 1 6.41 -14.34 -28.95
N ALA A 2 7.43 -14.06 -29.78
CA ALA A 2 8.75 -13.61 -29.30
C ALA A 2 8.71 -12.23 -28.60
N ILE A 3 8.06 -11.21 -29.21
CA ILE A 3 7.98 -9.86 -28.64
C ILE A 3 7.25 -9.85 -27.29
N THR A 4 6.12 -10.54 -27.20
CA THR A 4 5.34 -10.66 -25.96
C THR A 4 6.12 -11.37 -24.85
N ALA A 5 6.92 -12.38 -25.19
CA ALA A 5 7.78 -13.07 -24.23
C ALA A 5 8.91 -12.16 -23.70
N ILE A 6 9.54 -11.37 -24.57
CA ILE A 6 10.59 -10.41 -24.19
C ILE A 6 10.03 -9.36 -23.22
N ILE A 7 8.86 -8.78 -23.52
CA ILE A 7 8.20 -7.80 -22.66
C ILE A 7 7.88 -8.41 -21.29
N PHE A 8 7.36 -9.64 -21.27
CA PHE A 8 7.02 -10.33 -20.03
C PHE A 8 8.25 -10.60 -19.15
N ILE A 9 9.32 -11.14 -19.74
CA ILE A 9 10.57 -11.42 -19.02
C ILE A 9 11.21 -10.12 -18.52
N GLY A 10 11.23 -9.08 -19.36
CA GLY A 10 11.73 -7.75 -18.96
C GLY A 10 10.93 -7.18 -17.79
N GLY A 11 9.60 -7.29 -17.83
CA GLY A 11 8.72 -6.86 -16.73
C GLY A 11 9.01 -7.59 -15.41
N LEU A 12 9.23 -8.91 -15.45
CA LEU A 12 9.59 -9.69 -14.27
C LEU A 12 10.93 -9.25 -13.67
N ILE A 13 11.95 -9.02 -14.51
CA ILE A 13 13.27 -8.58 -14.07
C ILE A 13 13.17 -7.20 -13.41
N VAL A 14 12.50 -6.25 -14.06
CA VAL A 14 12.30 -4.89 -13.51
C VAL A 14 11.52 -4.93 -12.21
N GLY A 15 10.47 -5.75 -12.12
CA GLY A 15 9.68 -5.93 -10.90
C GLY A 15 10.52 -6.49 -9.74
N ALA A 16 11.31 -7.53 -10.00
CA ALA A 16 12.20 -8.13 -9.01
C ALA A 16 13.27 -7.14 -8.52
N LEU A 17 13.93 -6.43 -9.44
CA LEU A 17 14.94 -5.42 -9.09
C LEU A 17 14.34 -4.29 -8.26
N SER A 18 13.18 -3.76 -8.67
CA SER A 18 12.48 -2.70 -7.94
C SER A 18 12.14 -3.14 -6.52
N GLY A 19 11.64 -4.37 -6.36
CA GLY A 19 11.33 -4.94 -5.04
C GLY A 19 12.56 -5.09 -4.14
N LEU A 20 13.68 -5.56 -4.69
CA LEU A 20 14.94 -5.67 -3.93
C LEU A 20 15.46 -4.31 -3.50
N ILE A 21 15.49 -3.32 -4.40
CA ILE A 21 15.99 -1.98 -4.11
C ILE A 21 15.15 -1.31 -3.00
N LEU A 22 13.82 -1.35 -3.14
CA LEU A 22 12.91 -0.79 -2.13
C LEU A 22 13.01 -1.51 -0.79
N GLY A 23 13.20 -2.83 -0.81
CA GLY A 23 13.42 -3.63 0.39
C GLY A 23 14.70 -3.27 1.13
N ILE A 24 15.82 -3.15 0.41
CA ILE A 24 17.12 -2.75 0.96
C ILE A 24 17.06 -1.33 1.51
N PHE A 25 16.46 -0.40 0.75
CA PHE A 25 16.25 0.98 1.20
C PHE A 25 15.42 1.04 2.48
N GLY A 26 14.31 0.29 2.54
CA GLY A 26 13.47 0.20 3.72
C GLY A 26 14.23 -0.28 4.96
N GLU A 27 15.09 -1.29 4.81
CA GLU A 27 15.89 -1.81 5.91
C GLU A 27 16.94 -0.79 6.40
N ASP A 28 17.65 -0.12 5.48
CA ASP A 28 18.65 0.90 5.83
C ASP A 28 18.03 2.08 6.59
N VAL A 29 16.86 2.57 6.14
CA VAL A 29 16.15 3.66 6.82
C VAL A 29 15.75 3.25 8.24
N VAL A 30 15.22 2.05 8.43
CA VAL A 30 14.79 1.55 9.74
C VAL A 30 15.97 1.33 10.66
N ALA A 31 17.08 0.79 10.15
CA ALA A 31 18.31 0.60 10.91
C ALA A 31 18.83 1.95 11.43
N LYS A 32 18.87 2.98 10.59
CA LYS A 32 19.25 4.36 10.98
C LYS A 32 18.28 4.95 11.99
N LEU A 33 16.98 4.77 11.80
CA LEU A 33 15.95 5.26 12.71
C LEU A 33 16.07 4.61 14.09
N ARG A 34 16.18 3.27 14.14
CA ARG A 34 16.36 2.51 15.39
C ARG A 34 17.64 2.92 16.12
N LYS A 35 18.76 3.09 15.39
CA LYS A 35 20.02 3.57 15.98
C LYS A 35 19.88 4.96 16.60
N THR A 36 19.22 5.88 15.89
CA THR A 36 19.00 7.25 16.38
C THR A 36 18.09 7.27 17.61
N LEU A 37 16.99 6.52 17.59
CA LEU A 37 16.08 6.39 18.73
C LEU A 37 16.77 5.75 19.93
N TRP A 38 17.58 4.72 19.71
CA TRP A 38 18.37 4.08 20.76
C TRP A 38 19.35 5.06 21.42
N GLN A 39 20.11 5.80 20.61
CA GLN A 39 21.02 6.83 21.12
C GLN A 39 20.28 7.90 21.93
N LYS A 40 19.10 8.33 21.47
CA LYS A 40 18.28 9.28 22.21
C LYS A 40 17.80 8.71 23.54
N LEU A 41 17.31 7.47 23.54
CA LEU A 41 16.85 6.77 24.75
C LEU A 41 17.91 6.75 25.85
N LEU A 42 19.18 6.51 25.52
CA LEU A 42 20.28 6.48 26.48
C LEU A 42 20.53 7.81 27.20
N HIS A 43 20.08 8.94 26.63
CA HIS A 43 20.29 10.28 27.19
C HIS A 43 19.01 10.85 27.84
N LEU A 44 17.92 10.08 27.93
CA LEU A 44 16.70 10.54 28.60
C LEU A 44 16.86 10.57 30.12
N PRO A 45 16.19 11.51 30.81
CA PRO A 45 16.22 11.60 32.27
C PRO A 45 15.57 10.38 32.92
N VAL A 46 16.06 9.98 34.10
CA VAL A 46 15.57 8.82 34.87
C VAL A 46 14.06 8.86 35.08
N LYS A 47 13.48 10.04 35.34
CA LYS A 47 12.03 10.26 35.49
C LYS A 47 11.18 9.73 34.33
N TYR A 48 11.73 9.66 33.12
CA TYR A 48 11.03 9.08 31.97
C TYR A 48 10.82 7.57 32.13
N PHE A 49 11.83 6.88 32.66
CA PHE A 49 11.82 5.43 32.88
C PHE A 49 10.95 5.03 34.08
N ASP A 50 10.75 5.93 35.04
CA ASP A 50 9.81 5.70 36.15
C ASP A 50 8.35 5.64 35.68
N ASN A 51 8.02 6.34 34.59
CA ASN A 51 6.66 6.46 34.06
C ASN A 51 6.38 5.53 32.87
N THR A 52 7.39 4.90 32.28
CA THR A 52 7.26 4.12 31.05
C THR A 52 7.86 2.73 31.22
N LYS A 53 7.08 1.68 30.95
CA LYS A 53 7.55 0.30 31.08
C LYS A 53 8.60 -0.01 30.01
N THR A 54 9.70 -0.67 30.38
CA THR A 54 10.77 -1.08 29.45
C THR A 54 10.25 -1.91 28.27
N GLY A 55 9.25 -2.78 28.51
CA GLY A 55 8.60 -3.57 27.45
C GLY A 55 7.84 -2.72 26.43
N GLU A 56 7.24 -1.61 26.88
CA GLU A 56 6.57 -0.66 25.99
C GLU A 56 7.57 0.08 25.10
N ILE A 57 8.70 0.52 25.67
CA ILE A 57 9.79 1.18 24.93
C ILE A 57 10.33 0.24 23.83
N SER A 58 10.63 -1.01 24.18
CA SER A 58 11.10 -2.01 23.22
C SER A 58 10.06 -2.29 22.13
N SER A 59 8.80 -2.46 22.53
CA SER A 59 7.70 -2.69 21.59
C SER A 59 7.55 -1.55 20.59
N ARG A 60 7.54 -0.29 21.05
CA ARG A 60 7.44 0.89 20.18
C ARG A 60 8.67 1.03 19.28
N LEU A 61 9.87 0.79 19.81
CA LEU A 61 11.09 0.81 19.02
C LEU A 61 11.08 -0.23 17.89
N VAL A 62 10.46 -1.40 18.09
CA VAL A 62 10.37 -2.44 17.04
C VAL A 62 9.17 -2.23 16.13
N ASN A 63 7.97 -2.10 16.69
CA ASN A 63 6.71 -2.02 15.94
C ASN A 63 6.57 -0.70 15.19
N ASP A 64 6.76 0.45 15.84
CA ASP A 64 6.52 1.74 15.20
C ASP A 64 7.55 1.94 14.07
N THR A 65 8.81 1.57 14.29
CA THR A 65 9.83 1.63 13.24
C THR A 65 9.58 0.64 12.11
N SER A 66 9.05 -0.56 12.40
CA SER A 66 8.63 -1.52 11.37
C SER A 66 7.44 -1.01 10.56
N GLN A 67 6.49 -0.30 11.19
CA GLN A 67 5.41 0.35 10.46
C GLN A 67 5.95 1.45 9.54
N VAL A 68 6.90 2.27 10.01
CA VAL A 68 7.59 3.25 9.16
C VAL A 68 8.29 2.56 7.98
N LYS A 69 8.95 1.41 8.20
CA LYS A 69 9.50 0.58 7.11
C LYS A 69 8.45 0.28 6.05
N ASN A 70 7.32 -0.26 6.48
CA ASN A 70 6.28 -0.73 5.59
C ASN A 70 5.64 0.42 4.81
N LEU A 71 5.53 1.59 5.44
CA LEU A 71 5.06 2.79 4.77
C LEU A 71 6.03 3.22 3.66
N LEU A 72 7.33 3.27 3.93
CA LEU A 72 8.35 3.74 2.99
C LEU A 72 8.69 2.72 1.89
N ALA A 73 8.80 1.45 2.23
CA ALA A 73 9.26 0.40 1.31
C ALA A 73 8.14 -0.23 0.48
N ASN A 74 6.90 -0.23 0.99
CA ASN A 74 5.78 -0.88 0.33
C ASN A 74 4.65 0.11 0.01
N THR A 75 4.12 0.79 1.02
CA THR A 75 2.85 1.53 0.88
C THR A 75 2.98 2.73 -0.06
N LEU A 76 3.98 3.58 0.13
CA LEU A 76 4.20 4.75 -0.72
C LEU A 76 4.59 4.35 -2.15
N PRO A 77 5.56 3.43 -2.39
CA PRO A 77 5.88 2.98 -3.74
C PRO A 77 4.67 2.37 -4.47
N ASN A 78 3.87 1.55 -3.76
CA ASN A 78 2.66 0.97 -4.33
C ASN A 78 1.64 2.06 -4.67
N ALA A 79 1.41 3.04 -3.79
CA ALA A 79 0.49 4.14 -4.06
C ALA A 79 0.91 4.94 -5.31
N VAL A 80 2.19 5.28 -5.42
CA VAL A 80 2.74 5.97 -6.62
C VAL A 80 2.55 5.10 -7.86
N THR A 81 2.88 3.82 -7.78
CA THR A 81 2.72 2.87 -8.90
C THR A 81 1.25 2.76 -9.32
N SER A 82 0.33 2.64 -8.38
CA SER A 82 -1.11 2.56 -8.66
C SER A 82 -1.63 3.84 -9.30
N LEU A 83 -1.17 5.02 -8.86
CA LEU A 83 -1.53 6.28 -9.49
C LEU A 83 -0.98 6.36 -10.92
N LEU A 84 0.29 6.02 -11.13
CA LEU A 84 0.90 6.00 -12.46
C LEU A 84 0.19 5.00 -13.39
N GLN A 85 -0.16 3.82 -12.90
CA GLN A 85 -0.91 2.84 -13.67
C GLN A 85 -2.32 3.34 -14.01
N PHE A 86 -3.02 3.95 -13.05
CA PHE A 86 -4.35 4.49 -13.27
C PHE A 86 -4.33 5.60 -14.33
N PHE A 87 -3.50 6.62 -14.15
CA PHE A 87 -3.41 7.73 -15.11
C PHE A 87 -2.81 7.29 -16.44
N GLY A 88 -1.80 6.42 -16.43
CA GLY A 88 -1.19 5.87 -17.63
C GLY A 88 -2.19 5.08 -18.46
N ALA A 89 -2.94 4.17 -17.84
CA ALA A 89 -4.00 3.43 -18.52
C ALA A 89 -5.09 4.36 -19.05
N LEU A 90 -5.52 5.34 -18.26
CA LEU A 90 -6.54 6.31 -18.66
C LEU A 90 -6.12 7.12 -19.90
N VAL A 91 -4.88 7.63 -19.92
CA VAL A 91 -4.33 8.38 -21.05
C VAL A 91 -4.23 7.50 -22.29
N ILE A 92 -3.74 6.27 -22.16
CA ILE A 92 -3.66 5.32 -23.28
C ILE A 92 -5.06 5.01 -23.84
N MET A 93 -6.04 4.75 -22.97
CA MET A 93 -7.42 4.47 -23.38
C MET A 93 -8.05 5.67 -24.10
N MET A 94 -7.91 6.88 -23.55
CA MET A 94 -8.41 8.10 -24.20
C MET A 94 -7.74 8.36 -25.55
N ALA A 95 -6.44 8.10 -25.66
CA ALA A 95 -5.70 8.28 -26.91
C ALA A 95 -6.11 7.27 -27.99
N MET A 96 -6.48 6.05 -27.59
CA MET A 96 -6.90 4.99 -28.52
C MET A 96 -8.33 5.21 -29.03
N ASP A 97 -9.28 5.42 -28.12
CA ASP A 97 -10.66 5.74 -28.45
C ASP A 97 -11.32 6.49 -27.28
N TRP A 98 -11.37 7.81 -27.40
CA TRP A 98 -11.95 8.67 -26.38
C TRP A 98 -13.47 8.51 -26.26
N GLN A 99 -14.18 8.14 -27.35
CA GLN A 99 -15.63 8.00 -27.35
C GLN A 99 -16.04 6.77 -26.53
N MET A 100 -15.43 5.62 -26.82
CA MET A 100 -15.69 4.38 -26.07
C MET A 100 -15.27 4.50 -24.60
N THR A 101 -14.15 5.17 -24.33
CA THR A 101 -13.69 5.41 -22.96
C THR A 101 -14.71 6.23 -22.18
N LEU A 102 -15.25 7.31 -22.75
CA LEU A 102 -16.24 8.16 -22.07
C LEU A 102 -17.56 7.40 -21.80
N ILE A 103 -18.01 6.58 -22.75
CA ILE A 103 -19.19 5.73 -22.59
C ILE A 103 -19.00 4.77 -21.41
N MET A 104 -17.83 4.12 -21.32
CA MET A 104 -17.48 3.22 -20.21
C MET A 104 -17.48 3.95 -18.86
N PHE A 105 -16.98 5.19 -18.82
CA PHE A 105 -16.99 6.02 -17.61
C PHE A 105 -18.39 6.36 -17.11
N ILE A 106 -19.41 6.35 -17.98
CA ILE A 106 -20.82 6.54 -17.58
C ILE A 106 -21.48 5.20 -17.24
N ALA A 107 -21.24 4.18 -18.07
CA ALA A 107 -21.86 2.87 -17.93
C ALA A 107 -21.45 2.16 -16.63
N VAL A 108 -20.17 2.22 -16.24
CA VAL A 108 -19.67 1.54 -15.03
C VAL A 108 -20.31 2.10 -13.75
N PRO A 109 -20.30 3.42 -13.47
CA PRO A 109 -21.01 3.97 -12.32
C PRO A 109 -22.51 3.67 -12.33
N LEU A 110 -23.16 3.70 -13.50
CA LEU A 110 -24.58 3.38 -13.62
C LEU A 110 -24.87 1.95 -13.13
N VAL A 111 -24.08 0.97 -13.56
CA VAL A 111 -24.19 -0.42 -13.11
C VAL A 111 -23.89 -0.54 -11.61
N VAL A 112 -22.85 0.14 -11.12
CA VAL A 112 -22.53 0.14 -9.69
C VAL A 112 -23.71 0.66 -8.87
N VAL A 113 -24.28 1.81 -9.24
CA VAL A 113 -25.44 2.40 -8.56
C VAL A 113 -26.64 1.45 -8.58
N ALA A 114 -26.88 0.76 -9.70
CA ALA A 114 -27.93 -0.25 -9.80
C ALA A 114 -27.69 -1.47 -8.90
N LEU A 115 -26.43 -1.87 -8.68
CA LEU A 115 -26.05 -3.01 -7.83
C LEU A 115 -25.96 -2.67 -6.33
N LEU A 116 -25.68 -1.42 -5.96
CA LEU A 116 -25.62 -0.96 -4.57
C LEU A 116 -26.82 -1.40 -3.71
N PRO A 117 -28.09 -1.22 -4.13
CA PRO A 117 -29.24 -1.64 -3.32
C PRO A 117 -29.29 -3.15 -3.10
N ILE A 118 -28.92 -3.95 -4.11
CA ILE A 118 -28.86 -5.41 -4.01
C ILE A 118 -27.80 -5.83 -2.98
N MET A 119 -26.64 -5.16 -3.00
CA MET A 119 -25.55 -5.44 -2.06
C MET A 119 -25.90 -5.05 -0.62
N GLN A 120 -26.58 -3.92 -0.43
CA GLN A 120 -27.08 -3.51 0.88
C GLN A 120 -28.13 -4.48 1.43
N GLN A 121 -29.06 -4.95 0.58
CA GLN A 121 -30.06 -5.94 0.97
C GLN A 121 -29.41 -7.29 1.34
N SER A 122 -28.43 -7.73 0.57
CA SER A 122 -27.66 -8.96 0.84
C SER A 122 -26.92 -8.89 2.19
N ARG A 123 -26.30 -7.75 2.50
CA ARG A 123 -25.64 -7.51 3.81
C ARG A 123 -26.66 -7.52 4.97
N LYS A 124 -27.86 -6.97 4.77
CA LYS A 124 -28.93 -6.95 5.77
C LYS A 124 -29.44 -8.37 6.07
N ILE A 125 -29.61 -9.20 5.05
CA ILE A 125 -30.01 -10.61 5.20
C ILE A 125 -28.92 -11.42 5.90
N GLY A 126 -27.64 -11.24 5.52
CA GLY A 126 -26.51 -11.91 6.15
C GLY A 126 -26.36 -11.59 7.64
N ARG A 127 -26.65 -10.35 8.05
CA ARG A 127 -26.67 -9.96 9.48
C ARG A 127 -27.80 -10.65 10.25
N LYS A 128 -29.00 -10.75 9.67
CA LYS A 128 -30.15 -11.44 10.30
C LYS A 128 -29.92 -12.94 10.51
N ARG A 129 -29.11 -13.59 9.67
CA ARG A 129 -28.79 -15.03 9.78
C ARG A 129 -27.69 -15.37 10.80
N ARG A 130 -26.93 -14.40 11.29
CA ARG A 130 -25.89 -14.61 12.32
C ARG A 130 -26.43 -14.46 13.76
N THR A 131 -27.64 -13.95 13.92
CA THR A 131 -28.27 -13.65 15.23
C THR A 131 -29.41 -14.60 15.61
N ASN A 132 -29.77 -15.55 14.74
CA ASN A 132 -30.61 -16.72 15.05
C ASN A 132 -29.71 -17.96 15.03
#